data_AF-A0A820LF34-F1
#
_entry.id   AF-A0A820LF34-F1
#
_cell.length_a   1.000
_cell.length_b   1.000
_cell.length_c   1.000
_cell.angle_alpha   90.00
_cell.angle_beta   90.00
_cell.angle_gamma   90.00
#
_symmetry.space_group_name_H-M   'P 1'
#
loop_
_entity.id
_entity.type
_entity.pdbx_description
1 polymer ?
#
loop_
_entity_poly.entity_id
_entity_poly.type
_entity_poly.pdbx_seq_one_letter_code
_entity_poly.pdbx_strand_id
1 'polypeptide(L)'
;MFGDGVFFVEDPVQMQAVYIPEDDRCTDILGLVEDEDNLNFCSNTLTLYNAICAQGNNRVSHEICKLVDEKQLMYCVKNPYLCGAIRIGIHNLLIALHFEPHVKARSLTSNEFIIPLSSLLRKNHLSRSQISAEQQHVMAQSTYIPAMENFLSVRPKLIKEEE
;
A
#
# COMPACT_ATOMS: atom_id res chain seq x y z
N MET A 1 3.76 51.46 -25.87
CA MET A 1 4.30 50.95 -24.59
C MET A 1 3.54 49.69 -24.20
N PHE A 2 3.83 48.58 -24.86
CA PHE A 2 3.46 47.25 -24.37
C PHE A 2 4.80 46.56 -24.15
N GLY A 3 5.18 46.43 -22.87
CA GLY A 3 6.39 45.70 -22.52
C GLY A 3 6.15 44.22 -22.75
N ASP A 4 7.09 43.56 -23.44
CA ASP A 4 7.13 42.11 -23.57
C ASP A 4 7.31 41.50 -22.17
N GLY A 5 6.19 41.23 -21.51
CA GLY A 5 6.17 40.59 -20.19
C GLY A 5 6.55 39.13 -20.34
N VAL A 6 7.73 38.77 -19.82
CA VAL A 6 8.14 37.37 -19.69
C VAL A 6 7.33 36.75 -18.55
N PHE A 7 6.54 35.73 -18.85
CA PHE A 7 5.81 34.94 -17.85
C PHE A 7 6.67 33.74 -17.43
N PHE A 8 6.95 33.62 -16.13
CA PHE A 8 7.59 32.45 -15.53
C PHE A 8 6.54 31.58 -14.86
N VAL A 9 6.60 30.26 -15.08
CA VAL A 9 5.81 29.24 -14.39
C VAL A 9 6.79 28.36 -13.65
N GLU A 10 6.81 28.45 -12.32
CA GLU A 10 7.84 27.80 -11.50
C GLU A 10 7.49 26.36 -11.11
N ASP A 11 6.21 26.05 -10.82
CA ASP A 11 5.81 24.75 -10.28
C ASP A 11 4.60 24.12 -10.99
N PRO A 12 4.67 22.83 -11.38
CA PRO A 12 3.53 22.10 -11.94
C PRO A 12 2.55 21.70 -10.83
N VAL A 13 1.27 22.08 -10.98
CA VAL A 13 0.18 21.65 -10.11
C VAL A 13 -0.58 20.51 -10.76
N GLN A 14 -0.70 19.37 -10.07
CA GLN A 14 -1.47 18.21 -10.53
C GLN A 14 -2.85 18.19 -9.89
N MET A 15 -3.86 17.86 -10.68
CA MET A 15 -5.25 17.70 -10.26
C MET A 15 -5.79 16.39 -10.84
N GLN A 16 -6.68 15.73 -10.10
CA GLN A 16 -7.41 14.57 -10.58
C GLN A 16 -8.89 14.92 -10.73
N ALA A 17 -9.48 14.58 -11.87
CA ALA A 17 -10.89 14.79 -12.14
C ALA A 17 -11.58 13.48 -12.46
N VAL A 18 -12.89 13.43 -12.19
CA VAL A 18 -13.77 12.32 -12.53
C VAL A 18 -14.62 12.74 -13.72
N TYR A 19 -14.63 11.91 -14.76
CA TYR A 19 -15.47 12.09 -15.94
C TYR A 19 -16.82 11.39 -15.74
N ILE A 20 -17.90 12.14 -15.95
CA ILE A 20 -19.29 11.68 -15.87
C ILE A 20 -19.81 11.54 -17.30
N PRO A 21 -19.94 10.30 -17.82
CA PRO A 21 -20.30 10.08 -19.21
C PRO A 21 -21.75 10.48 -19.54
N GLU A 22 -22.68 10.41 -18.57
CA GLU A 22 -24.09 10.73 -18.78
C GLU A 22 -24.33 12.20 -19.13
N ASP A 23 -23.53 13.08 -18.54
CA ASP A 23 -23.62 14.53 -18.69
C ASP A 23 -22.52 15.10 -19.62
N ASP A 24 -21.63 14.24 -20.12
CA ASP A 24 -20.41 14.61 -20.86
C ASP A 24 -19.60 15.73 -20.17
N ARG A 25 -19.40 15.60 -18.84
CA ARG A 25 -18.73 16.61 -18.02
C ARG A 25 -17.65 16.00 -17.13
N CYS A 26 -16.71 16.83 -16.69
CA CYS A 26 -15.72 16.46 -15.69
C CYS A 26 -15.88 17.29 -14.41
N THR A 27 -15.71 16.64 -13.27
CA THR A 27 -15.74 17.27 -11.94
C THR A 27 -14.41 16.99 -11.23
N ASP A 28 -13.84 17.97 -10.53
CA ASP A 28 -12.68 17.73 -9.67
C ASP A 28 -13.01 16.64 -8.64
N ILE A 29 -12.10 15.70 -8.39
CA ILE A 29 -12.31 14.64 -7.39
C ILE A 29 -12.58 15.23 -6.00
N LEU A 30 -12.06 16.42 -5.71
CA LEU A 30 -12.35 17.15 -4.46
C LEU A 30 -13.76 17.77 -4.47
N GLY A 31 -14.25 18.15 -5.64
CA GLY A 31 -15.59 18.71 -5.85
C GLY A 31 -16.72 17.68 -5.72
N LEU A 32 -16.42 16.38 -5.73
CA LEU A 32 -17.42 15.33 -5.50
C LEU A 32 -18.13 15.45 -4.13
N VAL A 33 -17.53 16.13 -3.15
CA VAL A 33 -18.21 16.39 -1.87
C VAL A 33 -19.48 17.24 -2.01
N GLU A 34 -19.59 18.00 -3.08
CA GLU A 34 -20.76 18.84 -3.39
C GLU A 34 -21.88 18.06 -4.11
N ASP A 35 -21.58 16.84 -4.58
CA ASP A 35 -22.49 15.97 -5.33
C ASP A 35 -22.57 14.58 -4.66
N GLU A 36 -23.49 14.45 -3.70
CA GLU A 36 -23.61 13.23 -2.89
C GLU A 36 -23.93 11.98 -3.70
N ASP A 37 -24.69 12.09 -4.79
CA ASP A 37 -25.09 10.95 -5.63
C ASP A 37 -23.86 10.37 -6.34
N ASN A 38 -23.07 11.23 -6.99
CA ASN A 38 -21.83 10.83 -7.65
C ASN A 38 -20.75 10.37 -6.65
N LEU A 39 -20.69 11.00 -5.48
CA LEU A 39 -19.79 10.56 -4.40
C LEU A 39 -20.12 9.15 -3.92
N ASN A 40 -21.41 8.88 -3.65
CA ASN A 40 -21.89 7.57 -3.22
C ASN A 40 -21.66 6.51 -4.29
N PHE A 41 -21.96 6.83 -5.55
CA PHE A 41 -21.68 5.95 -6.69
C PHE A 41 -20.19 5.60 -6.80
N CYS A 42 -19.30 6.60 -6.71
CA CYS A 42 -17.86 6.40 -6.76
C CYS A 42 -17.37 5.52 -5.60
N SER A 43 -17.81 5.82 -4.37
CA SER A 43 -17.46 5.04 -3.17
C SER A 43 -17.92 3.57 -3.27
N ASN A 44 -19.14 3.34 -3.76
CA ASN A 44 -19.68 2.00 -3.96
C ASN A 44 -18.95 1.25 -5.09
N THR A 45 -18.53 1.95 -6.14
CA THR A 45 -17.73 1.38 -7.23
C THR A 45 -16.36 0.93 -6.73
N LEU A 46 -15.69 1.72 -5.89
CA LEU A 46 -14.44 1.31 -5.25
C LEU A 46 -14.63 0.09 -4.34
N THR A 47 -15.74 0.03 -3.62
CA THR A 47 -16.11 -1.13 -2.79
C THR A 47 -16.35 -2.37 -3.65
N LEU A 48 -17.00 -2.23 -4.80
CA LEU A 48 -17.17 -3.31 -5.76
C LEU A 48 -15.83 -3.82 -6.29
N TYR A 49 -14.92 -2.91 -6.69
CA TYR A 49 -13.57 -3.27 -7.15
C TYR A 49 -12.79 -4.05 -6.10
N ASN A 50 -12.88 -3.65 -4.83
CA ASN A 50 -12.31 -4.42 -3.73
C ASN A 50 -12.93 -5.83 -3.64
N ALA A 51 -14.26 -5.94 -3.68
CA ALA A 51 -14.97 -7.22 -3.56
C ALA A 51 -14.61 -8.21 -4.69
N ILE A 52 -14.41 -7.75 -5.92
CA ILE A 52 -14.05 -8.63 -7.05
C ILE A 52 -12.57 -9.07 -7.02
N CYS A 53 -11.68 -8.29 -6.39
CA CYS A 53 -10.27 -8.64 -6.18
C CYS A 53 -10.05 -9.57 -4.98
N ALA A 54 -11.06 -9.73 -4.12
CA ALA A 54 -10.96 -10.50 -2.89
C ALA A 54 -10.45 -11.93 -3.12
N GLN A 55 -9.83 -12.49 -2.08
CA GLN A 55 -9.31 -13.88 -2.05
C GLN A 55 -8.12 -14.17 -2.98
N GLY A 56 -7.43 -13.16 -3.49
CA GLY A 56 -6.21 -13.33 -4.29
C GLY A 56 -6.49 -13.57 -5.78
N ASN A 57 -7.55 -12.95 -6.31
CA ASN A 57 -7.87 -12.97 -7.72
C ASN A 57 -6.95 -11.99 -8.50
N ASN A 58 -5.67 -12.35 -8.63
CA ASN A 58 -4.67 -11.50 -9.27
C ASN A 58 -5.05 -11.12 -10.71
N ARG A 59 -5.74 -12.00 -11.43
CA ARG A 59 -6.20 -11.72 -12.80
C ARG A 59 -7.14 -10.51 -12.84
N VAL A 60 -8.11 -10.44 -11.93
CA VAL A 60 -9.00 -9.28 -11.85
C VAL A 60 -8.24 -8.06 -11.35
N SER A 61 -7.34 -8.23 -10.38
CA SER A 61 -6.47 -7.14 -9.91
C SER A 61 -5.71 -6.47 -11.05
N HIS A 62 -5.11 -7.24 -11.97
CA HIS A 62 -4.41 -6.69 -13.14
C HIS A 62 -5.34 -5.94 -14.09
N GLU A 63 -6.56 -6.44 -14.32
CA GLU A 63 -7.53 -5.73 -15.17
C GLU A 63 -8.00 -4.43 -14.51
N ILE A 64 -8.17 -4.38 -13.19
CA ILE A 64 -8.51 -3.14 -12.48
C ILE A 64 -7.37 -2.11 -12.56
N CYS A 65 -6.11 -2.53 -12.53
CA CYS A 65 -4.99 -1.61 -12.72
C CYS A 65 -5.01 -0.89 -14.09
N LYS A 66 -5.75 -1.40 -15.08
CA LYS A 66 -5.98 -0.68 -16.36
C LYS A 66 -7.05 0.39 -16.25
N LEU A 67 -7.97 0.26 -15.28
CA LEU A 67 -9.03 1.22 -15.00
C LEU A 67 -8.54 2.34 -14.06
N VAL A 68 -7.70 1.99 -13.09
CA VAL A 68 -7.15 2.90 -12.10
C VAL A 68 -5.62 2.77 -12.08
N ASP A 69 -4.94 3.82 -12.55
CA ASP A 69 -3.48 3.84 -12.69
C ASP A 69 -2.76 4.09 -11.34
N GLU A 70 -1.51 3.64 -11.23
CA GLU A 70 -0.65 3.85 -10.06
C GLU A 70 -0.57 5.34 -9.69
N LYS A 71 -0.43 6.21 -10.68
CA LYS A 71 -0.33 7.66 -10.46
C LYS A 71 -1.59 8.23 -9.83
N GLN A 72 -2.77 7.73 -10.22
CA GLN A 72 -4.05 8.16 -9.66
C GLN A 72 -4.19 7.70 -8.21
N LEU A 73 -3.86 6.43 -7.92
CA LEU A 73 -3.84 5.91 -6.55
C LEU A 73 -2.89 6.72 -5.68
N MET A 74 -1.69 7.00 -6.16
CA MET A 74 -0.66 7.71 -5.42
C MET A 74 -1.02 9.18 -5.20
N TYR A 75 -1.72 9.83 -6.15
CA TYR A 75 -2.28 11.16 -5.97
C TYR A 75 -3.29 11.15 -4.80
N CYS A 76 -4.26 10.22 -4.83
CA CYS A 76 -5.26 10.09 -3.77
C CYS A 76 -4.65 9.82 -2.39
N VAL A 77 -3.60 8.99 -2.31
CA VAL A 77 -2.90 8.68 -1.06
C VAL A 77 -2.16 9.90 -0.50
N LYS A 78 -1.57 10.73 -1.36
CA LYS A 78 -0.80 11.91 -0.95
C LYS A 78 -1.67 13.13 -0.66
N ASN A 79 -2.89 13.18 -1.22
CA ASN A 79 -3.76 14.34 -1.10
C ASN A 79 -4.46 14.41 0.29
N PRO A 80 -4.15 15.41 1.14
CA PRO A 80 -4.72 15.51 2.48
C PRO A 80 -6.17 16.01 2.47
N TYR A 81 -6.67 16.56 1.36
CA TYR A 81 -8.01 17.14 1.24
C TYR A 81 -9.05 16.19 0.64
N LEU A 82 -8.64 14.99 0.23
CA LEU A 82 -9.54 14.00 -0.35
C LEU A 82 -10.64 13.60 0.66
N CYS A 83 -11.88 13.52 0.19
CA CYS A 83 -13.02 13.17 1.04
C CYS A 83 -12.85 11.76 1.66
N GLY A 84 -13.42 11.59 2.85
CA GLY A 84 -13.22 10.37 3.65
C GLY A 84 -13.68 9.09 2.96
N ALA A 85 -14.85 9.12 2.32
CA ALA A 85 -15.43 7.95 1.65
C ALA A 85 -14.53 7.43 0.52
N ILE A 86 -14.08 8.33 -0.37
CA ILE A 86 -13.16 7.97 -1.47
C ILE A 86 -11.82 7.53 -0.90
N ARG A 87 -11.27 8.23 0.10
CA ARG A 87 -9.99 7.87 0.71
C ARG A 87 -10.01 6.45 1.27
N ILE A 88 -11.06 6.08 2.00
CA ILE A 88 -11.23 4.72 2.53
C ILE A 88 -11.32 3.71 1.39
N GLY A 89 -12.12 3.99 0.35
CA GLY A 89 -12.26 3.13 -0.82
C GLY A 89 -10.93 2.89 -1.52
N ILE A 90 -10.13 3.93 -1.75
CA ILE A 90 -8.82 3.84 -2.42
C ILE A 90 -7.81 3.05 -1.57
N HIS A 91 -7.74 3.28 -0.27
CA HIS A 91 -6.84 2.51 0.59
C HIS A 91 -7.23 1.03 0.65
N ASN A 92 -8.52 0.73 0.76
CA ASN A 92 -9.01 -0.65 0.74
C ASN A 92 -8.71 -1.31 -0.60
N LEU A 93 -8.90 -0.60 -1.71
CA LEU A 93 -8.56 -1.10 -3.03
C LEU A 93 -7.07 -1.38 -3.17
N LEU A 94 -6.19 -0.47 -2.72
CA LEU A 94 -4.74 -0.67 -2.74
C LEU A 94 -4.33 -1.92 -1.93
N ILE A 95 -4.96 -2.11 -0.77
CA ILE A 95 -4.75 -3.31 0.06
C ILE A 95 -5.16 -4.56 -0.69
N ALA A 96 -6.35 -4.59 -1.27
CA ALA A 96 -6.88 -5.75 -1.99
C ALA A 96 -6.04 -6.11 -3.23
N LEU A 97 -5.59 -5.10 -3.99
CA LEU A 97 -4.81 -5.28 -5.20
C LEU A 97 -3.40 -5.81 -4.91
N HIS A 98 -2.70 -5.22 -3.94
CA HIS A 98 -1.26 -5.46 -3.79
C HIS A 98 -0.85 -6.10 -2.47
N PHE A 99 -1.57 -5.85 -1.37
CA PHE A 99 -1.12 -6.30 -0.05
C PHE A 99 -1.76 -7.62 0.37
N GLU A 100 -3.07 -7.76 0.22
CA GLU A 100 -3.85 -8.91 0.66
C GLU A 100 -3.29 -10.26 0.18
N PRO A 101 -2.99 -10.48 -1.12
CA PRO A 101 -2.44 -11.77 -1.56
C PRO A 101 -1.10 -12.10 -0.89
N HIS A 102 -0.23 -11.10 -0.74
CA HIS A 102 1.10 -11.27 -0.15
C HIS A 102 1.06 -11.45 1.38
N VAL A 103 0.21 -10.69 2.07
CA VAL A 103 -0.01 -10.80 3.51
C VAL A 103 -0.61 -12.17 3.81
N LYS A 104 -1.59 -12.64 3.03
CA LYS A 104 -2.18 -13.96 3.19
C LYS A 104 -1.15 -15.07 3.00
N ALA A 105 -0.32 -15.01 1.97
CA ALA A 105 0.75 -15.98 1.75
C ALA A 105 1.78 -16.01 2.91
N ARG A 106 2.16 -14.83 3.44
CA ARG A 106 3.04 -14.75 4.62
C ARG A 106 2.37 -15.23 5.90
N SER A 107 1.09 -14.96 6.08
CA SER A 107 0.32 -15.37 7.26
C SER A 107 0.14 -16.88 7.29
N LEU A 108 -0.10 -17.52 6.15
CA LEU A 108 -0.19 -18.99 6.07
C LEU A 108 1.11 -19.68 6.50
N THR A 109 2.26 -19.09 6.15
CA THR A 109 3.59 -19.61 6.52
C THR A 109 4.11 -19.04 7.84
N SER A 110 3.36 -18.20 8.57
CA SER A 110 3.88 -17.47 9.74
C SER A 110 4.31 -18.40 10.87
N ASN A 111 3.54 -19.47 11.07
CA ASN A 111 3.68 -20.45 12.16
C ASN A 111 4.53 -21.66 11.75
N GLU A 112 5.13 -21.64 10.56
CA GLU A 112 6.04 -22.66 10.08
C GLU A 112 7.49 -22.20 10.29
N PHE A 113 8.27 -23.03 10.98
CA PHE A 113 9.67 -22.72 11.31
C PHE A 113 10.59 -23.74 10.65
N ILE A 114 11.21 -23.33 9.54
CA ILE A 114 12.18 -24.15 8.81
C ILE A 114 13.53 -23.43 8.87
N ILE A 115 14.49 -24.01 9.58
CA ILE A 115 15.81 -23.39 9.78
C ILE A 115 16.87 -24.26 9.08
N PRO A 116 17.51 -23.78 8.00
CA PRO A 116 18.57 -24.51 7.34
C PRO A 116 19.86 -24.47 8.15
N LEU A 117 20.64 -25.54 8.10
CA LEU A 117 21.96 -25.60 8.69
C LEU A 117 22.91 -24.67 7.91
N SER A 118 23.11 -23.46 8.43
CA SER A 118 23.99 -22.44 7.83
C SER A 118 25.10 -22.02 8.79
N SER A 119 26.16 -21.41 8.26
CA SER A 119 27.21 -20.78 9.09
C SER A 119 26.66 -19.65 9.97
N LEU A 120 25.59 -18.97 9.53
CA LEU A 120 24.87 -17.96 10.29
C LEU A 120 24.18 -18.55 11.53
N LEU A 121 23.59 -19.74 11.41
CA LEU A 121 23.00 -20.46 12.55
C LEU A 121 24.04 -20.73 13.65
N ARG A 122 25.24 -21.19 13.26
CA ARG A 122 26.34 -21.42 14.20
C ARG A 122 26.79 -20.13 14.89
N LYS A 123 26.91 -19.03 14.15
CA LYS A 123 27.26 -17.71 14.70
C LYS A 123 26.20 -17.21 15.69
N ASN A 124 24.92 -17.41 15.40
CA ASN A 124 23.81 -17.00 16.27
C ASN A 124 23.71 -17.85 17.55
N HIS A 125 24.14 -19.11 17.54
CA HIS A 125 24.19 -19.95 18.74
C HIS A 125 25.29 -19.51 19.73
N LEU A 126 26.37 -18.89 19.22
CA LEU A 126 27.51 -18.44 20.03
C LEU A 126 27.28 -17.09 20.72
N SER A 127 26.35 -16.27 20.24
CA SER A 127 26.03 -14.96 20.82
C SER A 127 25.21 -15.05 22.12
N ARG A 128 24.50 -16.15 22.39
CA ARG A 128 23.81 -16.34 23.69
C ARG A 128 24.77 -16.49 24.87
N SER A 129 25.95 -17.07 24.63
CA SER A 129 27.03 -17.21 25.62
C SER A 129 27.81 -15.93 25.90
N GLN A 130 27.56 -14.84 25.16
CA GLN A 130 28.23 -13.54 25.33
C GLN A 130 27.32 -12.44 25.89
N ILE A 131 26.06 -12.76 26.22
CA ILE A 131 25.12 -11.79 26.80
C ILE A 131 25.55 -11.53 28.25
N SER A 132 26.04 -10.32 28.53
CA SER A 132 26.28 -9.84 29.91
C SER A 132 25.00 -9.94 30.73
N ALA A 133 25.10 -10.22 32.03
CA ALA A 133 23.96 -10.35 32.94
C ALA A 133 23.02 -9.11 32.90
N GLU A 134 23.55 -7.93 32.58
CA GLU A 134 22.77 -6.70 32.38
C GLU A 134 21.83 -6.75 31.17
N GLN A 135 22.27 -7.34 30.05
CA GLN A 135 21.46 -7.48 28.83
C GLN A 135 20.37 -8.54 29.02
N GLN A 136 20.61 -9.58 29.83
CA GLN A 136 19.58 -10.57 30.19
C GLN A 136 18.45 -9.93 31.02
N HIS A 137 18.78 -8.95 31.88
CA HIS A 137 17.79 -8.21 32.65
C HIS A 137 16.93 -7.30 31.76
N VAL A 138 17.53 -6.62 30.76
CA VAL A 138 16.82 -5.75 29.80
C VAL A 138 15.93 -6.56 28.85
N MET A 139 16.37 -7.73 28.38
CA MET A 139 15.54 -8.61 27.53
C MET A 139 14.37 -9.24 28.29
N ALA A 140 14.46 -9.37 29.62
CA ALA A 140 13.37 -9.84 30.47
C ALA A 140 12.32 -8.74 30.77
N GLN A 141 12.61 -7.48 30.45
CA GLN A 141 11.66 -6.38 30.58
C GLN A 141 10.77 -6.29 29.34
N SER A 142 9.46 -6.13 29.56
CA SER A 142 8.41 -6.12 28.51
C SER A 142 8.54 -5.01 27.44
N THR A 143 9.52 -4.11 27.56
CA THR A 143 9.77 -2.97 26.67
C THR A 143 10.81 -3.25 25.59
N TYR A 144 11.47 -4.41 25.59
CA TYR A 144 12.48 -4.74 24.58
C TYR A 144 11.83 -5.18 23.26
N ILE A 145 11.97 -4.36 22.21
CA ILE A 145 11.66 -4.75 20.83
C ILE A 145 12.90 -5.48 20.29
N PRO A 146 12.84 -6.79 20.05
CA PRO A 146 13.98 -7.52 19.50
C PRO A 146 14.32 -7.01 18.10
N ALA A 147 15.60 -6.79 17.84
CA ALA A 147 16.08 -6.48 16.50
C ALA A 147 15.70 -7.65 15.56
N MET A 148 14.85 -7.35 14.58
CA MET A 148 14.28 -8.29 13.61
C MET A 148 15.27 -8.64 12.48
N GLU A 149 16.56 -8.69 12.79
CA GLU A 149 17.63 -8.88 11.81
C GLU A 149 18.13 -10.33 11.84
N ASN A 150 18.36 -10.91 10.66
CA ASN A 150 18.91 -12.27 10.49
C ASN A 150 18.02 -13.44 10.94
N PHE A 151 16.71 -13.36 10.71
CA PHE A 151 15.87 -14.56 10.80
C PHE A 151 16.36 -15.62 9.81
N LEU A 152 16.68 -16.78 10.35
CA LEU A 152 17.14 -17.93 9.58
C LEU A 152 15.98 -18.78 9.06
N SER A 153 14.75 -18.47 9.46
CA SER A 153 13.58 -19.19 8.96
C SER A 153 13.43 -18.95 7.46
N VAL A 154 13.23 -20.02 6.70
CA VAL A 154 12.95 -19.95 5.27
C VAL A 154 11.63 -19.20 5.06
N ARG A 155 11.69 -18.11 4.31
CA ARG A 155 10.52 -17.32 3.91
C ARG A 155 10.52 -17.19 2.39
N PRO A 156 9.47 -17.65 1.70
CA PRO A 156 9.35 -17.45 0.26
C PRO A 156 9.43 -15.96 -0.08
N LYS A 157 10.19 -15.63 -1.14
CA LYS A 157 10.21 -14.27 -1.68
C LYS A 157 8.97 -14.10 -2.57
N LEU A 158 8.46 -12.87 -2.59
CA LEU A 158 7.45 -12.49 -3.55
C LEU A 158 8.09 -12.53 -4.94
N ILE A 159 7.49 -13.29 -5.87
CA ILE A 159 7.88 -13.27 -7.27
C ILE A 159 7.43 -11.91 -7.80
N LYS A 160 8.36 -11.15 -8.38
CA LYS A 160 7.98 -9.98 -9.16
C LYS A 160 7.44 -10.51 -10.47
N GLU A 161 6.18 -10.26 -10.79
CA GLU A 161 5.69 -10.43 -12.15
C GLU A 161 6.47 -9.41 -13.00
N GLU A 162 7.34 -9.91 -13.88
CA GLU A 162 7.96 -9.09 -14.91
C GLU A 162 6.84 -8.71 -15.89
N GLU A 163 6.50 -7.42 -15.93
CA GLU A 163 5.64 -6.83 -16.97
C GLU A 163 6.29 -6.90 -18.36
#